data_AF-A0ABC9X2A5-F1
#
_entry.id   AF-A0ABC9X2A5-F1
#
_cell.length_a   1.000
_cell.length_b   1.000
_cell.length_c   1.000
_cell.angle_alpha   90.00
_cell.angle_beta   90.00
_cell.angle_gamma   90.00
#
_symmetry.space_group_name_H-M   'P 1'
#
loop_
_entity.id
_entity.type
_entity.pdbx_description
1 polymer ?
#
loop_
_entity_poly.entity_id
_entity_poly.type
_entity_poly.pdbx_seq_one_letter_code
_entity_poly.pdbx_strand_id
1 'polypeptide(L)'
;MEEAAGSEASFCLQNDSKDDYQYEEVPADDEFSLQEDDEDLSKALQTIQEQTEDAQILALQSVLSSEKSVSEIPEAMDDFFCNFLVRLGMSRTLDCFQTEWYELIERGVFTAKDVGLVPTVYTRNQQLEAENMRLKKDLEDYKLAANKAKEAFLKMQKERDFHRMHHKRVVQEKNRLICDIKRLKAHYASYEPVLKQLTEKYQTTLRQKMLTSLERDRAVGQVTGLQATLQNLESGRAIQIPVTKAGQECQRKKGLEGPTQKALQEARQQKVLDAKSSSYDPVKDAEKTGKRYPKFMANFSLPPKL
;
A
#
# COMPACT_ATOMS: atom_id res chain seq x y z
N MET A 1 -43.52 -27.47 26.18
CA MET A 1 -43.75 -26.48 25.10
C MET A 1 -43.15 -25.19 25.62
N GLU A 2 -41.87 -24.99 25.37
CA GLU A 2 -41.14 -23.78 25.78
C GLU A 2 -40.26 -23.42 24.60
N GLU A 3 -40.70 -22.37 23.90
CA GLU A 3 -40.22 -21.95 22.60
C GLU A 3 -39.08 -20.96 22.81
N ALA A 4 -37.85 -21.38 22.50
CA ALA A 4 -36.68 -20.51 22.59
C ALA A 4 -36.68 -19.55 21.40
N ALA A 5 -36.97 -18.28 21.68
CA ALA A 5 -36.88 -17.17 20.74
C ALA A 5 -35.43 -16.98 20.27
N GLY A 6 -35.14 -17.47 19.06
CA GLY A 6 -33.93 -17.14 18.32
C GLY A 6 -34.02 -15.70 17.82
N SER A 7 -33.24 -14.82 18.43
CA SER A 7 -33.00 -13.46 17.95
C SER A 7 -32.21 -13.51 16.63
N GLU A 8 -32.91 -13.63 15.51
CA GLU A 8 -32.36 -13.34 14.19
C GLU A 8 -32.05 -11.84 14.12
N ALA A 9 -30.84 -11.49 14.54
CA ALA A 9 -30.27 -10.19 14.27
C ALA A 9 -30.09 -10.07 12.76
N SER A 10 -31.10 -9.48 12.10
CA SER A 10 -31.05 -9.03 10.72
C SER A 10 -29.79 -8.19 10.51
N PHE A 11 -28.77 -8.80 9.91
CA PHE A 11 -27.57 -8.13 9.46
C PHE A 11 -27.93 -7.36 8.19
N CYS A 12 -28.48 -6.16 8.37
CA CYS A 12 -28.68 -5.21 7.29
C CYS A 12 -27.30 -4.84 6.70
N LEU A 13 -26.94 -5.49 5.60
CA LEU A 13 -25.95 -5.00 4.65
C LEU A 13 -26.47 -3.66 4.11
N GLN A 14 -26.05 -2.58 4.75
CA GLN A 14 -26.24 -1.24 4.22
C GLN A 14 -25.35 -1.12 2.98
N ASN A 15 -25.91 -1.51 1.84
CA ASN A 15 -25.35 -1.34 0.51
C ASN A 15 -25.38 0.16 0.15
N ASP A 16 -24.53 0.97 0.80
CA ASP A 16 -24.20 2.33 0.36
C ASP A 16 -23.16 2.32 -0.77
N SER A 17 -23.23 1.33 -1.66
CA SER A 17 -22.32 1.18 -2.79
C SER A 17 -22.96 1.67 -4.07
N LYS A 18 -23.24 2.98 -4.14
CA LYS A 18 -23.30 3.68 -5.41
C LYS A 18 -21.88 4.12 -5.74
N ASP A 19 -21.13 3.19 -6.33
CA ASP A 19 -19.77 3.45 -6.82
C ASP A 19 -19.90 4.02 -8.23
N ASP A 20 -20.07 5.34 -8.33
CA ASP A 20 -20.20 6.07 -9.61
C ASP A 20 -18.86 6.25 -10.35
N TYR A 21 -17.77 5.60 -9.91
CA TYR A 21 -16.44 5.79 -10.48
C TYR A 21 -15.95 4.50 -11.13
N GLN A 22 -15.88 4.56 -12.46
CA GLN A 22 -15.32 3.53 -13.31
C GLN A 22 -13.80 3.48 -13.08
N TYR A 23 -13.30 2.33 -12.63
CA TYR A 23 -11.87 2.06 -12.56
C TYR A 23 -11.32 2.11 -13.98
N GLU A 24 -10.48 3.10 -14.26
CA GLU A 24 -9.80 3.25 -15.54
C GLU A 24 -8.70 2.18 -15.58
N GLU A 25 -8.86 1.16 -16.41
CA GLU A 25 -7.81 0.19 -16.71
C GLU A 25 -6.59 0.95 -17.23
N VAL A 26 -5.46 0.79 -16.54
CA VAL A 26 -4.19 1.38 -16.97
C VAL A 26 -3.86 0.74 -18.34
N PRO A 27 -3.65 1.52 -19.40
CA PRO A 27 -3.24 0.97 -20.70
C PRO A 27 -2.00 0.12 -20.51
N ALA A 28 -2.00 -1.09 -21.08
CA ALA A 28 -0.85 -2.00 -21.07
C ALA A 28 0.38 -1.46 -21.83
N ASP A 29 0.34 -0.21 -22.29
CA ASP A 29 1.33 0.43 -23.15
C ASP A 29 2.44 1.17 -22.37
N ASP A 30 2.42 1.16 -21.03
CA ASP A 30 3.63 1.51 -20.26
C ASP A 30 4.58 0.30 -20.31
N GLU A 31 5.58 0.41 -21.19
CA GLU A 31 6.72 -0.49 -21.42
C GLU A 31 7.65 -0.65 -20.18
N PHE A 32 7.10 -0.49 -18.98
CA PHE A 32 7.64 -1.00 -17.73
C PHE A 32 6.85 -2.24 -17.34
N SER A 33 6.99 -3.29 -18.16
CA SER A 33 6.63 -4.64 -17.74
C SER A 33 7.60 -5.03 -16.61
N LEU A 34 7.25 -4.70 -15.37
CA LEU A 34 7.65 -5.58 -14.28
C LEU A 34 7.04 -6.91 -14.65
N GLN A 35 7.89 -7.91 -14.83
CA GLN A 35 7.51 -9.29 -15.05
C GLN A 35 6.79 -9.76 -13.77
N GLU A 36 5.53 -9.38 -13.62
CA GLU A 36 4.61 -9.97 -12.66
C GLU A 36 4.33 -11.35 -13.22
N ASP A 37 4.95 -12.35 -12.58
CA ASP A 37 4.84 -13.75 -12.94
C ASP A 37 3.38 -14.11 -13.28
N ASP A 38 3.13 -14.44 -14.55
CA ASP A 38 1.88 -15.02 -15.06
C ASP A 38 1.49 -16.36 -14.38
N GLU A 39 2.23 -16.77 -13.35
CA GLU A 39 1.98 -17.96 -12.55
C GLU A 39 0.70 -17.85 -11.70
N ASP A 40 0.19 -16.65 -11.37
CA ASP A 40 -0.90 -16.51 -10.39
C ASP A 40 -2.27 -16.92 -10.96
N LEU A 41 -2.61 -16.50 -12.19
CA LEU A 41 -3.90 -16.84 -12.81
C LEU A 41 -3.99 -18.31 -13.21
N SER A 42 -2.94 -18.86 -13.81
CA SER A 42 -2.90 -20.28 -14.21
C SER A 42 -3.00 -21.20 -12.99
N LYS A 43 -2.36 -20.83 -11.89
CA LYS A 43 -2.41 -21.57 -10.62
C LYS A 43 -3.77 -21.44 -9.93
N ALA A 44 -4.40 -20.26 -9.99
CA ALA A 44 -5.78 -20.08 -9.53
C ALA A 44 -6.76 -20.98 -10.32
N LEU A 45 -6.64 -21.05 -11.65
CA LEU A 45 -7.47 -21.95 -12.47
C LEU A 45 -7.22 -23.42 -12.17
N GLN A 46 -5.95 -23.83 -12.00
CA GLN A 46 -5.60 -25.20 -11.65
C GLN A 46 -6.15 -25.61 -10.28
N THR A 47 -6.09 -24.72 -9.28
CA THR A 47 -6.65 -25.01 -7.94
C THR A 47 -8.18 -25.10 -7.95
N ILE A 48 -8.87 -24.31 -8.78
CA ILE A 48 -10.33 -24.43 -8.95
C ILE A 48 -10.70 -25.76 -9.61
N GLN A 49 -9.94 -26.16 -10.64
CA GLN A 49 -10.11 -27.44 -11.32
C GLN A 49 -9.92 -28.61 -10.34
N GLU A 50 -8.83 -28.61 -9.57
CA GLU A 50 -8.51 -29.65 -8.58
C GLU A 50 -9.58 -29.74 -7.48
N GLN A 51 -10.06 -28.60 -6.95
CA GLN A 51 -11.16 -28.58 -5.98
C GLN A 51 -12.47 -29.14 -6.54
N THR A 52 -12.73 -28.93 -7.83
CA THR A 52 -13.93 -29.43 -8.51
C THR A 52 -13.85 -30.95 -8.71
N GLU A 53 -12.67 -31.46 -9.03
CA GLU A 53 -12.39 -32.90 -9.14
C GLU A 53 -12.50 -33.59 -7.78
N ASP A 54 -11.94 -33.00 -6.72
CA ASP A 54 -12.06 -33.50 -5.35
C ASP A 54 -13.52 -33.55 -4.87
N ALA A 55 -14.31 -32.51 -5.16
CA ALA A 55 -15.73 -32.48 -4.82
C ALA A 55 -16.52 -33.59 -5.56
N GLN A 56 -16.17 -33.89 -6.82
CA GLN A 56 -16.78 -34.99 -7.57
C GLN A 56 -16.38 -36.36 -7.00
N ILE A 57 -15.12 -36.55 -6.60
CA ILE A 57 -14.65 -37.80 -5.98
C ILE A 57 -15.35 -38.04 -4.64
N LEU A 58 -15.50 -37.00 -3.81
CA LEU A 58 -16.23 -37.08 -2.54
C LEU A 58 -17.71 -37.39 -2.75
N ALA A 59 -18.34 -36.78 -3.76
CA ALA A 59 -19.73 -37.08 -4.12
C ALA A 59 -19.91 -38.54 -4.58
N LEU A 60 -19.00 -39.07 -5.40
CA LEU A 60 -19.02 -40.46 -5.84
C LEU A 60 -18.82 -41.45 -4.67
N GLN A 61 -17.91 -41.16 -3.73
CA GLN A 61 -17.75 -41.98 -2.52
C GLN A 61 -18.97 -41.94 -1.60
N SER A 62 -19.62 -40.78 -1.49
CA SER A 62 -20.87 -40.64 -0.73
C SER A 62 -22.01 -41.48 -1.32
N VAL A 63 -22.13 -41.54 -2.65
CA VAL A 63 -23.14 -42.38 -3.32
C VAL A 63 -22.84 -43.87 -3.12
N LEU A 64 -21.58 -44.30 -3.26
CA LEU A 64 -21.18 -45.69 -3.07
C LEU A 64 -21.31 -46.20 -1.62
N SER A 65 -21.24 -45.29 -0.63
CA SER A 65 -21.45 -45.64 0.78
C SER A 65 -22.92 -45.61 1.20
N SER A 66 -23.78 -44.90 0.47
CA SER A 66 -25.22 -44.80 0.77
C SER A 66 -26.03 -46.03 0.35
N GLU A 67 -25.57 -46.83 -0.63
CA GLU A 67 -26.30 -48.01 -1.11
C GLU A 67 -26.03 -49.28 -0.29
N LYS A 68 -25.05 -49.27 0.60
CA LYS A 68 -24.75 -50.40 1.49
C LYS A 68 -25.53 -50.30 2.80
N SER A 69 -26.84 -50.11 2.72
CA SER A 69 -27.73 -50.37 3.86
C SER A 69 -27.80 -51.88 4.07
N VAL A 70 -26.86 -52.40 4.86
CA VAL A 70 -26.82 -53.79 5.30
C VAL A 70 -28.15 -54.09 5.99
N SER A 71 -28.91 -55.03 5.44
CA SER A 71 -30.10 -55.60 6.07
C SER A 71 -29.72 -56.06 7.48
N GLU A 72 -30.25 -55.36 8.49
CA GLU A 72 -30.05 -55.66 9.91
C GLU A 72 -30.60 -57.05 10.24
N ILE A 73 -29.72 -58.05 10.20
CA ILE A 73 -29.96 -59.31 10.89
C ILE A 73 -29.86 -58.97 12.38
N PRO A 74 -30.92 -59.19 13.19
CA PRO A 74 -30.88 -58.84 14.61
C PRO A 74 -29.73 -59.60 15.30
N GLU A 75 -28.90 -58.89 16.07
CA GLU A 75 -27.86 -59.52 16.89
C GLU A 75 -28.48 -60.54 17.85
N ALA A 76 -27.79 -61.67 18.04
CA ALA A 76 -28.12 -62.62 19.08
C ALA A 76 -27.82 -61.99 20.46
N MET A 77 -28.64 -62.31 21.47
CA MET A 77 -28.53 -61.68 22.80
C MET A 77 -27.17 -61.93 23.48
N ASP A 78 -26.53 -63.06 23.23
CA ASP A 78 -25.20 -63.40 23.76
C ASP A 78 -24.09 -62.55 23.15
N ASP A 79 -24.11 -62.34 21.83
CA ASP A 79 -23.20 -61.41 21.13
C ASP A 79 -23.36 -59.98 21.65
N PHE A 80 -24.61 -59.56 21.90
CA PHE A 80 -24.91 -58.26 22.48
C PHE A 80 -24.31 -58.07 23.87
N PHE A 81 -24.46 -59.04 24.77
CA PHE A 81 -23.87 -58.96 26.11
C PHE A 81 -22.33 -58.95 26.04
N CYS A 82 -21.74 -59.74 25.16
CA CYS A 82 -20.30 -59.72 24.94
C CYS A 82 -19.83 -58.34 24.46
N ASN A 83 -20.46 -57.80 23.41
CA ASN A 83 -20.15 -56.48 22.87
C ASN A 83 -20.37 -55.37 23.91
N PHE A 84 -21.43 -55.48 24.71
CA PHE A 84 -21.75 -54.54 25.78
C PHE A 84 -20.66 -54.53 26.87
N LEU A 85 -20.26 -55.70 27.37
CA LEU A 85 -19.23 -55.84 28.40
C LEU A 85 -17.85 -55.40 27.89
N VAL A 86 -17.52 -55.68 26.62
CA VAL A 86 -16.31 -55.16 25.96
C VAL A 86 -16.34 -53.64 25.89
N ARG A 87 -17.45 -53.05 25.42
CA ARG A 87 -17.59 -51.61 25.25
C ARG A 87 -17.52 -50.84 26.58
N LEU A 88 -17.94 -51.45 27.68
CA LEU A 88 -17.80 -50.89 29.03
C LEU A 88 -16.46 -51.25 29.71
N GLY A 89 -15.59 -52.03 29.07
CA GLY A 89 -14.29 -52.43 29.61
C GLY A 89 -14.36 -53.44 30.77
N MET A 90 -15.46 -54.19 30.89
CA MET A 90 -15.72 -55.14 31.98
C MET A 90 -15.15 -56.54 31.68
N SER A 91 -13.84 -56.64 31.45
CA SER A 91 -13.18 -57.88 30.97
C SER A 91 -13.33 -59.07 31.92
N ARG A 92 -13.23 -58.87 33.24
CA ARG A 92 -13.41 -59.97 34.21
C ARG A 92 -14.83 -60.53 34.20
N THR A 93 -15.83 -59.64 34.07
CA THR A 93 -17.24 -60.04 33.97
C THR A 93 -17.53 -60.75 32.66
N LEU A 94 -16.89 -60.32 31.58
CA LEU A 94 -16.95 -60.99 30.28
C LEU A 94 -16.40 -62.42 30.37
N ASP A 95 -15.22 -62.61 30.96
CA ASP A 95 -14.61 -63.95 31.11
C ASP A 95 -15.49 -64.90 31.95
N CYS A 96 -16.02 -64.41 33.08
CA CYS A 96 -16.96 -65.18 33.89
C CYS A 96 -18.23 -65.53 33.10
N PHE A 97 -18.83 -64.54 32.44
CA PHE A 97 -20.03 -64.73 31.64
C PHE A 97 -19.81 -65.76 30.53
N GLN A 98 -18.74 -65.63 29.74
CA GLN A 98 -18.44 -66.58 28.66
C GLN A 98 -18.21 -67.99 29.20
N THR A 99 -17.46 -68.13 30.30
CA THR A 99 -17.17 -69.44 30.90
C THR A 99 -18.45 -70.13 31.36
N GLU A 100 -19.31 -69.43 32.12
CA GLU A 100 -20.58 -69.97 32.59
C GLU A 100 -21.53 -70.26 31.42
N TRP A 101 -21.58 -69.37 30.42
CA TRP A 101 -22.46 -69.51 29.26
C TRP A 101 -22.14 -70.76 28.43
N TYR A 102 -20.86 -71.01 28.13
CA TYR A 102 -20.45 -72.21 27.40
C TYR A 102 -20.62 -73.49 28.25
N GLU A 103 -20.40 -73.41 29.56
CA GLU A 103 -20.64 -74.55 30.47
C GLU A 103 -22.13 -74.95 30.52
N LEU A 104 -23.04 -73.97 30.53
CA LEU A 104 -24.49 -74.19 30.48
C LEU A 104 -24.95 -74.81 29.15
N ILE A 105 -24.32 -74.44 28.05
CA ILE A 105 -24.55 -75.03 26.72
C ILE A 105 -24.05 -76.49 26.68
N GLU A 106 -22.84 -76.76 27.17
CA GLU A 106 -22.25 -78.10 27.17
C GLU A 106 -23.03 -79.09 28.03
N ARG A 107 -23.59 -78.62 29.16
CA ARG A 107 -24.48 -79.41 30.03
C ARG A 107 -25.89 -79.62 29.45
N GLY A 108 -26.21 -79.01 28.31
CA GLY A 108 -27.50 -79.15 27.63
C GLY A 108 -28.69 -78.53 28.38
N VAL A 109 -28.43 -77.69 29.40
CA VAL A 109 -29.45 -76.97 30.17
C VAL A 109 -30.05 -75.83 29.34
N PHE A 110 -29.30 -75.34 28.37
CA PHE A 110 -29.64 -74.21 27.52
C PHE A 110 -29.27 -74.52 26.06
N THR A 111 -30.16 -74.23 25.11
CA THR A 111 -29.89 -74.42 23.68
C THR A 111 -29.73 -73.09 22.95
N ALA A 112 -28.95 -73.05 21.87
CA ALA A 112 -28.75 -71.83 21.07
C ALA A 112 -30.05 -71.23 20.48
N LYS A 113 -31.16 -71.98 20.48
CA LYS A 113 -32.49 -71.50 20.07
C LYS A 113 -33.24 -70.75 21.17
N ASP A 114 -32.83 -70.90 22.42
CA ASP A 114 -33.39 -70.20 23.58
C ASP A 114 -32.81 -68.78 23.72
N VAL A 115 -31.73 -68.49 22.99
CA VAL A 115 -31.16 -67.15 22.84
C VAL A 115 -32.10 -66.32 21.97
N GLY A 116 -32.85 -65.44 22.62
CA GLY A 116 -33.65 -64.43 21.90
C GLY A 116 -32.78 -63.51 21.05
N LEU A 117 -33.43 -62.71 20.21
CA LEU A 117 -32.78 -61.64 19.46
C LEU A 117 -32.83 -60.34 20.27
N VAL A 118 -31.84 -59.48 20.07
CA VAL A 118 -31.82 -58.14 20.69
C VAL A 118 -33.06 -57.36 20.28
N PRO A 119 -33.78 -56.72 21.22
CA PRO A 119 -34.92 -55.88 20.90
C PRO A 119 -34.52 -54.75 19.92
N THR A 120 -35.25 -54.66 18.81
CA THR A 120 -35.00 -53.71 17.71
C THR A 120 -34.92 -52.24 18.16
N VAL A 121 -35.58 -51.89 19.25
CA VAL A 121 -35.54 -50.53 19.85
C VAL A 121 -34.14 -50.17 20.34
N TYR A 122 -33.38 -51.12 20.89
CA TYR A 122 -32.02 -50.88 21.38
C TYR A 122 -31.05 -50.58 20.23
N THR A 123 -31.06 -51.44 19.20
CA THR A 123 -30.27 -51.27 17.99
C THR A 123 -30.58 -49.93 17.33
N ARG A 124 -31.86 -49.55 17.26
CA ARG A 124 -32.29 -48.27 16.72
C ARG A 124 -31.80 -47.08 17.56
N ASN A 125 -31.84 -47.17 18.89
CA ASN A 125 -31.30 -46.11 19.74
C ASN A 125 -29.78 -45.94 19.56
N GLN A 126 -29.03 -47.04 19.47
CA GLN A 126 -27.59 -46.97 19.24
C GLN A 126 -27.25 -46.32 17.89
N GLN A 127 -28.03 -46.62 16.84
CA GLN A 127 -27.88 -45.97 15.54
C GLN A 127 -28.21 -44.48 15.60
N LEU A 128 -29.31 -44.10 16.27
CA LEU A 128 -29.70 -42.71 16.46
C LEU A 128 -28.67 -41.94 17.29
N GLU A 129 -28.04 -42.56 18.27
CA GLU A 129 -26.94 -41.97 19.03
C GLU A 129 -25.70 -41.74 18.14
N ALA A 130 -25.32 -42.74 17.34
CA ALA A 130 -24.20 -42.61 16.41
C ALA A 130 -24.45 -41.51 15.36
N GLU A 131 -25.68 -41.45 14.83
CA GLU A 131 -26.11 -40.40 13.90
C GLU A 131 -26.11 -39.02 14.57
N ASN A 132 -26.64 -38.90 15.80
CA ASN A 132 -26.57 -37.65 16.55
C ASN A 132 -25.13 -37.19 16.78
N MET A 133 -24.23 -38.10 17.10
CA MET A 133 -22.81 -37.78 17.29
C MET A 133 -22.16 -37.31 15.98
N ARG A 134 -22.48 -37.96 14.85
CA ARG A 134 -22.04 -37.54 13.51
C ARG A 134 -22.57 -36.15 13.16
N LEU A 135 -23.88 -35.93 13.29
CA LEU A 135 -24.51 -34.65 13.00
C LEU A 135 -23.99 -33.51 13.87
N LYS A 136 -23.72 -33.77 15.15
CA LYS A 136 -23.09 -32.78 16.05
C LYS A 136 -21.69 -32.42 15.58
N LYS A 137 -20.90 -33.41 15.15
CA LYS A 137 -19.56 -33.16 14.61
C LYS A 137 -19.63 -32.32 13.33
N ASP A 138 -20.47 -32.71 12.38
CA ASP A 138 -20.65 -31.99 11.12
C ASP A 138 -21.08 -30.53 11.38
N LEU A 139 -21.98 -30.32 12.35
CA LEU A 139 -22.43 -29.00 12.75
C LEU A 139 -21.29 -28.13 13.30
N GLU A 140 -20.41 -28.68 14.14
CA GLU A 140 -19.24 -27.96 14.62
C GLU A 140 -18.23 -27.66 13.50
N ASP A 141 -18.04 -28.60 12.58
CA ASP A 141 -17.17 -28.41 11.40
C ASP A 141 -17.73 -27.29 10.48
N TYR A 142 -19.04 -27.26 10.25
CA TYR A 142 -19.69 -26.18 9.50
C TYR A 142 -19.59 -24.84 10.21
N LYS A 143 -19.77 -24.80 11.53
CA LYS A 143 -19.56 -23.55 12.31
C LYS A 143 -18.13 -23.05 12.17
N LEU A 144 -17.14 -23.93 12.24
CA LEU A 144 -15.73 -23.56 12.08
C LEU A 144 -15.47 -23.02 10.67
N ALA A 145 -15.97 -23.70 9.64
CA ALA A 145 -15.84 -23.27 8.24
C ALA A 145 -16.51 -21.90 8.01
N ALA A 146 -17.73 -21.70 8.52
CA ALA A 146 -18.46 -20.44 8.42
C ALA A 146 -17.72 -19.28 9.13
N ASN A 147 -17.17 -19.53 10.32
CA ASN A 147 -16.38 -18.54 11.04
C ASN A 147 -15.09 -18.18 10.28
N LYS A 148 -14.39 -19.18 9.74
CA LYS A 148 -13.19 -18.96 8.92
C LYS A 148 -13.50 -18.16 7.66
N ALA A 149 -14.60 -18.48 6.97
CA ALA A 149 -15.06 -17.73 5.80
C ALA A 149 -15.43 -16.28 6.17
N LYS A 150 -16.12 -16.07 7.29
CA LYS A 150 -16.45 -14.73 7.81
C LYS A 150 -15.20 -13.91 8.11
N GLU A 151 -14.20 -14.50 8.74
CA GLU A 151 -12.92 -13.82 9.01
C GLU A 151 -12.17 -13.45 7.73
N ALA A 152 -12.11 -14.36 6.76
CA ALA A 152 -11.50 -14.10 5.46
C ALA A 152 -12.22 -12.97 4.72
N PHE A 153 -13.56 -12.99 4.71
CA PHE A 153 -14.37 -11.93 4.12
C PHE A 153 -14.11 -10.56 4.76
N LEU A 154 -14.03 -10.49 6.10
CA LEU A 154 -13.72 -9.24 6.80
C LEU A 154 -12.32 -8.73 6.48
N LYS A 155 -11.34 -9.62 6.27
CA LYS A 155 -9.99 -9.22 5.82
C LYS A 155 -10.02 -8.64 4.40
N MET A 156 -10.69 -9.32 3.46
CA MET A 156 -10.85 -8.83 2.09
C MET A 156 -11.59 -7.50 2.02
N GLN A 157 -12.63 -7.33 2.84
CA GLN A 157 -13.38 -6.07 2.93
C GLN A 157 -12.49 -4.91 3.39
N LYS A 158 -11.67 -5.14 4.43
CA LYS A 158 -10.72 -4.13 4.92
C LYS A 158 -9.67 -3.76 3.87
N GLU A 159 -9.15 -4.74 3.14
CA GLU A 159 -8.17 -4.50 2.07
C GLU A 159 -8.79 -3.70 0.92
N ARG A 160 -9.98 -4.09 0.46
CA ARG A 160 -10.76 -3.33 -0.53
C ARG A 160 -10.98 -1.89 -0.07
N ASP A 161 -11.38 -1.67 1.18
CA ASP A 161 -11.63 -0.34 1.72
C ASP A 161 -10.34 0.48 1.85
N PHE A 162 -9.23 -0.17 2.20
CA PHE A 162 -7.89 0.43 2.21
C PHE A 162 -7.50 0.91 0.81
N HIS A 163 -7.61 0.06 -0.21
CA HIS A 163 -7.33 0.43 -1.60
C HIS A 163 -8.25 1.55 -2.08
N ARG A 164 -9.54 1.49 -1.78
CA ARG A 164 -10.50 2.54 -2.15
C ARG A 164 -10.16 3.88 -1.51
N MET A 165 -9.80 3.90 -0.22
CA MET A 165 -9.35 5.12 0.46
C MET A 165 -8.01 5.63 -0.08
N HIS A 166 -7.06 4.73 -0.34
CA HIS A 166 -5.75 5.08 -0.88
C HIS A 166 -5.87 5.69 -2.27
N HIS A 167 -6.63 5.07 -3.16
CA HIS A 167 -6.90 5.58 -4.49
C HIS A 167 -7.53 6.97 -4.44
N LYS A 168 -8.57 7.18 -3.59
CA LYS A 168 -9.18 8.51 -3.40
C LYS A 168 -8.16 9.57 -2.98
N ARG A 169 -7.24 9.23 -2.06
CA ARG A 169 -6.16 10.13 -1.65
C ARG A 169 -5.22 10.46 -2.81
N VAL A 170 -4.75 9.43 -3.53
CA VAL A 170 -3.84 9.61 -4.68
C VAL A 170 -4.48 10.49 -5.76
N VAL A 171 -5.77 10.30 -6.05
CA VAL A 171 -6.51 11.15 -7.00
C VAL A 171 -6.58 12.60 -6.53
N GLN A 172 -6.82 12.84 -5.23
CA GLN A 172 -6.80 14.20 -4.67
C GLN A 172 -5.42 14.86 -4.82
N GLU A 173 -4.35 14.13 -4.53
CA GLU A 173 -2.98 14.61 -4.68
C GLU A 173 -2.61 14.87 -6.15
N LYS A 174 -2.94 13.95 -7.06
CA LYS A 174 -2.82 14.12 -8.51
C LYS A 174 -3.51 15.40 -8.97
N ASN A 175 -4.76 15.62 -8.56
CA ASN A 175 -5.53 16.80 -8.96
C ASN A 175 -4.92 18.10 -8.42
N ARG A 176 -4.39 18.09 -7.19
CA ARG A 176 -3.66 19.22 -6.63
C ARG A 176 -2.41 19.55 -7.45
N LEU A 177 -1.60 18.55 -7.81
CA LEU A 177 -0.42 18.73 -8.64
C LEU A 177 -0.77 19.24 -10.04
N ILE A 178 -1.83 18.72 -10.65
CA ILE A 178 -2.33 19.22 -11.95
C ILE A 178 -2.67 20.71 -11.86
N CYS A 179 -3.35 21.15 -10.80
CA CYS A 179 -3.66 22.56 -10.57
C CYS A 179 -2.39 23.41 -10.42
N ASP A 180 -1.40 22.91 -9.67
CA ASP A 180 -0.12 23.60 -9.49
C ASP A 180 0.65 23.75 -10.81
N ILE A 181 0.69 22.69 -11.62
CA ILE A 181 1.30 22.72 -12.96
C ILE A 181 0.59 23.73 -13.86
N LYS A 182 -0.76 23.75 -13.87
CA LYS A 182 -1.54 24.71 -14.66
C LYS A 182 -1.23 26.14 -14.26
N ARG A 183 -1.18 26.43 -12.96
CA ARG A 183 -0.82 27.74 -12.41
C ARG A 183 0.61 28.14 -12.79
N LEU A 184 1.55 27.20 -12.72
CA LEU A 184 2.95 27.45 -13.09
C LEU A 184 3.08 27.77 -14.58
N LYS A 185 2.42 26.99 -15.45
CA LYS A 185 2.37 27.25 -16.90
C LYS A 185 1.80 28.64 -17.20
N ALA A 186 0.71 29.04 -16.54
CA ALA A 186 0.13 30.37 -16.71
C ALA A 186 1.10 31.49 -16.29
N HIS A 187 1.84 31.30 -15.20
CA HIS A 187 2.86 32.25 -14.74
C HIS A 187 4.06 32.35 -15.69
N TYR A 188 4.48 31.26 -16.32
CA TYR A 188 5.54 31.33 -17.35
C TYR A 188 5.06 31.97 -18.65
N ALA A 189 3.82 31.69 -19.06
CA ALA A 189 3.22 32.35 -20.21
C ALA A 189 3.12 33.88 -20.02
N SER A 190 2.94 34.36 -18.78
CA SER A 190 2.90 35.79 -18.50
C SER A 190 4.27 36.47 -18.54
N TYR A 191 5.39 35.76 -18.36
CA TYR A 191 6.73 36.32 -18.53
C TYR A 191 7.11 36.54 -19.99
N GLU A 192 6.57 35.75 -20.91
CA GLU A 192 6.89 35.85 -22.33
C GLU A 192 6.74 37.27 -22.91
N PRO A 193 5.61 38.00 -22.71
CA PRO A 193 5.49 39.37 -23.19
C PRO A 193 6.47 40.33 -22.51
N VAL A 194 6.77 40.14 -21.22
CA VAL A 194 7.72 40.99 -20.48
C VAL A 194 9.13 40.85 -21.05
N LEU A 195 9.56 39.62 -21.36
CA LEU A 195 10.86 39.34 -21.98
C LEU A 195 10.94 39.91 -23.40
N LYS A 196 9.86 39.80 -24.19
CA LYS A 196 9.77 40.41 -25.53
C LYS A 196 9.94 41.93 -25.44
N GLN A 197 9.18 42.60 -24.56
CA GLN A 197 9.30 44.04 -24.35
C GLN A 197 10.69 44.46 -23.89
N LEU A 198 11.32 43.70 -22.99
CA LEU A 198 12.68 44.00 -22.52
C LEU A 198 13.70 43.90 -23.66
N THR A 199 13.56 42.89 -24.52
CA THR A 199 14.41 42.69 -25.70
C THR A 199 14.25 43.84 -26.71
N GLU A 200 13.01 44.25 -26.98
CA GLU A 200 12.71 45.39 -27.86
C GLU A 200 13.31 46.70 -27.32
N LYS A 201 13.17 46.95 -26.01
CA LYS A 201 13.79 48.10 -25.34
C LYS A 201 15.31 48.06 -25.45
N TYR A 202 15.93 46.91 -25.20
CA TYR A 202 17.37 46.74 -25.33
C TYR A 202 17.86 47.06 -26.75
N GLN A 203 17.22 46.50 -27.78
CA GLN A 203 17.57 46.77 -29.17
C GLN A 203 17.38 48.25 -29.54
N THR A 204 16.31 48.88 -29.06
CA THR A 204 16.03 50.31 -29.31
C THR A 204 17.10 51.20 -28.69
N THR A 205 17.43 50.97 -27.41
CA THR A 205 18.50 51.68 -26.71
C THR A 205 19.86 51.46 -27.38
N LEU A 206 20.13 50.24 -27.88
CA LEU A 206 21.37 49.95 -28.60
C LEU A 206 21.48 50.73 -29.91
N ARG A 207 20.38 50.81 -30.70
CA ARG A 207 20.33 51.62 -31.91
C ARG A 207 20.51 53.11 -31.61
N GLN A 208 19.82 53.62 -30.59
CA GLN A 208 19.96 55.03 -30.15
C GLN A 208 21.39 55.35 -29.70
N LYS A 209 22.01 54.48 -28.89
CA LYS A 209 23.42 54.63 -28.46
C LYS A 209 24.35 54.75 -29.66
N MET A 210 24.15 53.91 -30.68
CA MET A 210 24.95 53.94 -31.91
C MET A 210 24.78 55.27 -32.65
N LEU A 211 23.54 55.75 -32.82
CA LEU A 211 23.25 57.05 -33.45
C LEU A 211 23.91 58.21 -32.68
N THR A 212 23.72 58.29 -31.36
CA THR A 212 24.34 59.32 -30.52
C THR A 212 25.86 59.22 -30.54
N SER A 213 26.43 58.02 -30.71
CA SER A 213 27.88 57.88 -30.87
C SER A 213 28.38 58.49 -32.17
N LEU A 214 27.71 58.22 -33.28
CA LEU A 214 28.06 58.81 -34.58
C LEU A 214 27.90 60.33 -34.58
N GLU A 215 26.86 60.87 -33.95
CA GLU A 215 26.67 62.31 -33.78
C GLU A 215 27.80 62.94 -32.96
N ARG A 216 28.22 62.28 -31.86
CA ARG A 216 29.36 62.71 -31.06
C ARG A 216 30.65 62.69 -31.86
N ASP A 217 30.92 61.63 -32.61
CA ASP A 217 32.13 61.49 -33.42
C ASP A 217 32.18 62.55 -34.52
N ARG A 218 31.03 62.88 -35.14
CA ARG A 218 30.91 64.01 -36.07
C ARG A 218 31.23 65.35 -35.39
N ALA A 219 30.67 65.61 -34.20
CA ALA A 219 30.93 66.84 -33.47
C ALA A 219 32.40 66.97 -33.03
N VAL A 220 33.00 65.89 -32.53
CA VAL A 220 34.43 65.84 -32.19
C VAL A 220 35.27 66.09 -33.44
N GLY A 221 34.96 65.46 -34.58
CA GLY A 221 35.64 65.70 -35.85
C GLY A 221 35.57 67.17 -36.30
N GLN A 222 34.42 67.83 -36.13
CA GLN A 222 34.28 69.27 -36.39
C GLN A 222 35.14 70.11 -35.44
N VAL A 223 35.11 69.83 -34.14
CA VAL A 223 35.92 70.54 -33.13
C VAL A 223 37.41 70.37 -33.40
N THR A 224 37.88 69.15 -33.69
CA THR A 224 39.27 68.87 -34.05
C THR A 224 39.67 69.60 -35.34
N GLY A 225 38.80 69.60 -36.35
CA GLY A 225 39.01 70.37 -37.57
C GLY A 225 39.17 71.87 -37.31
N LEU A 226 38.25 72.45 -36.53
CA LEU A 226 38.32 73.87 -36.13
C LEU A 226 39.58 74.16 -35.31
N GLN A 227 39.95 73.29 -34.35
CA GLN A 227 41.16 73.45 -33.55
C GLN A 227 42.43 73.41 -34.41
N ALA A 228 42.50 72.52 -35.41
CA ALA A 228 43.61 72.47 -36.36
C ALA A 228 43.68 73.75 -37.21
N THR A 229 42.54 74.30 -37.66
CA THR A 229 42.53 75.60 -38.35
C THR A 229 43.02 76.74 -37.46
N LEU A 230 42.61 76.78 -36.19
CA LEU A 230 43.10 77.78 -35.23
C LEU A 230 44.60 77.65 -34.99
N GLN A 231 45.13 76.45 -34.77
CA GLN A 231 46.56 76.22 -34.58
C GLN A 231 47.40 76.59 -35.82
N ASN A 232 46.90 76.33 -37.03
CA ASN A 232 47.58 76.76 -38.26
C ASN A 232 47.61 78.29 -38.40
N LEU A 233 46.55 78.99 -37.99
CA LEU A 233 46.51 80.45 -37.94
C LEU A 233 47.43 81.03 -36.85
N GLU A 234 47.54 80.35 -35.70
CA GLU A 234 48.45 80.70 -34.61
C GLU A 234 49.92 80.44 -34.97
N SER A 235 50.21 79.36 -35.71
CA SER A 235 51.57 79.02 -36.17
C SER A 235 52.13 79.98 -37.22
N GLY A 236 51.27 80.81 -37.84
CA GLY A 236 51.68 81.96 -38.66
C GLY A 236 52.10 83.20 -37.86
N ARG A 237 51.91 83.21 -36.52
CA ARG A 237 52.37 84.25 -35.60
C ARG A 237 53.39 83.68 -34.63
N ALA A 238 54.66 83.64 -35.04
CA ALA A 238 55.76 83.39 -34.11
C ALA A 238 55.95 84.60 -33.16
N ILE A 239 55.38 84.54 -31.96
CA ILE A 239 55.90 85.23 -30.77
C ILE A 239 55.87 84.22 -29.62
N GLN A 240 57.07 83.87 -29.15
CA GLN A 240 57.32 83.07 -27.94
C GLN A 240 56.80 83.78 -26.68
N ILE A 241 56.56 83.04 -25.58
CA ILE A 241 56.66 83.39 -24.12
C ILE A 241 55.72 82.44 -23.31
N PRO A 242 56.05 82.00 -22.07
CA PRO A 242 56.62 80.68 -21.83
C PRO A 242 55.71 79.78 -20.98
N VAL A 243 56.19 78.55 -20.84
CA VAL A 243 55.72 77.47 -19.97
C VAL A 243 55.37 77.92 -18.55
N THR A 244 54.15 77.60 -18.10
CA THR A 244 53.87 77.21 -16.72
C THR A 244 53.27 75.80 -16.72
N LYS A 245 54.13 74.83 -16.41
CA LYS A 245 53.73 73.47 -16.06
C LYS A 245 52.92 73.54 -14.76
N ALA A 246 51.59 73.50 -14.84
CA ALA A 246 50.79 72.98 -13.76
C ALA A 246 50.86 71.45 -13.86
N GLY A 247 51.77 70.85 -13.09
CA GLY A 247 51.82 69.40 -12.92
C GLY A 247 50.54 68.94 -12.22
N GLN A 248 49.54 68.54 -12.99
CA GLN A 248 48.42 67.79 -12.47
C GLN A 248 48.85 66.32 -12.41
N GLU A 249 49.40 65.95 -11.26
CA GLU A 249 49.75 64.58 -10.91
C GLU A 249 48.48 63.72 -11.04
N CYS A 250 48.39 62.92 -12.11
CA CYS A 250 47.44 61.83 -12.18
C CYS A 250 47.88 60.79 -11.15
N GLN A 251 47.46 60.96 -9.89
CA GLN A 251 47.40 59.85 -8.97
C GLN A 251 46.53 58.78 -9.64
N ARG A 252 47.16 57.68 -10.05
CA ARG A 252 46.46 56.42 -10.28
C ARG A 252 45.75 56.08 -8.97
N LYS A 253 44.48 56.49 -8.85
CA LYS A 253 43.58 56.04 -7.79
C LYS A 253 43.40 54.52 -7.96
N LYS A 254 44.30 53.74 -7.36
CA LYS A 254 43.99 52.38 -6.94
C LYS A 254 42.93 52.52 -5.86
N GLY A 255 41.73 51.98 -6.13
CA GLY A 255 40.68 51.82 -5.14
C GLY A 255 39.68 52.98 -5.08
N LEU A 256 38.83 53.10 -6.09
CA LEU A 256 37.46 53.58 -5.88
C LEU A 256 36.53 52.50 -6.37
N GLU A 257 36.32 51.52 -5.52
CA GLU A 257 35.28 50.53 -5.70
C GLU A 257 33.94 51.24 -5.52
N GLY A 258 33.15 51.31 -6.59
CA GLY A 258 31.83 51.95 -6.52
C GLY A 258 30.93 51.21 -5.52
N PRO A 259 29.89 51.86 -4.95
CA PRO A 259 29.00 51.22 -3.98
C PRO A 259 28.39 49.91 -4.50
N THR A 260 28.17 49.80 -5.81
CA THR A 260 27.69 48.58 -6.47
C THR A 260 28.76 47.48 -6.58
N GLN A 261 30.03 47.84 -6.81
CA GLN A 261 31.13 46.86 -6.85
C GLN A 261 31.45 46.30 -5.46
N LYS A 262 31.40 47.17 -4.43
CA LYS A 262 31.60 46.76 -3.03
C LYS A 262 30.51 45.77 -2.58
N ALA A 263 29.24 46.05 -2.91
CA ALA A 263 28.12 45.15 -2.62
C ALA A 263 28.26 43.79 -3.32
N LEU A 264 28.76 43.76 -4.55
CA LEU A 264 29.03 42.52 -5.29
C LEU A 264 30.18 41.71 -4.67
N GLN A 265 31.21 42.38 -4.15
CA GLN A 265 32.34 41.74 -3.48
C GLN A 265 31.92 41.15 -2.12
N GLU A 266 31.15 41.90 -1.32
CA GLU A 266 30.59 41.44 -0.05
C GLU A 266 29.65 40.24 -0.24
N ALA A 267 28.77 40.28 -1.25
CA ALA A 267 27.89 39.14 -1.57
C ALA A 267 28.66 37.89 -2.02
N ARG A 268 29.80 38.06 -2.70
CA ARG A 268 30.69 36.93 -3.08
C ARG A 268 31.40 36.34 -1.86
N GLN A 269 31.84 37.16 -0.91
CA GLN A 269 32.47 36.68 0.33
C GLN A 269 31.46 35.96 1.22
N GLN A 270 30.23 36.45 1.31
CA GLN A 270 29.16 35.80 2.06
C GLN A 270 28.83 34.40 1.50
N LYS A 271 28.71 34.27 0.17
CA LYS A 271 28.52 32.95 -0.47
C LYS A 271 29.67 31.97 -0.22
N VAL A 272 30.90 32.45 -0.12
CA VAL A 272 32.07 31.61 0.17
C VAL A 272 32.07 31.16 1.63
N LEU A 273 31.60 32.00 2.57
CA LEU A 273 31.45 31.64 3.98
C LEU A 273 30.28 30.64 4.19
N ASP A 274 29.15 30.85 3.51
CA ASP A 274 27.99 29.96 3.57
C ASP A 274 28.28 28.59 2.92
N ALA A 275 29.11 28.55 1.88
CA ALA A 275 29.58 27.30 1.30
C ALA A 275 30.56 26.55 2.23
N LYS A 276 31.29 27.27 3.09
CA LYS A 276 32.25 26.69 4.04
C LYS A 276 31.58 26.18 5.34
N SER A 277 30.44 26.76 5.72
CA SER A 277 29.60 26.28 6.83
C SER A 277 28.65 25.14 6.42
N SER A 278 28.39 24.96 5.12
CA SER A 278 27.54 23.89 4.56
C SER A 278 28.29 22.61 4.15
N SER A 279 29.55 22.44 4.57
CA SER A 279 30.32 21.20 4.35
C SER A 279 29.81 20.09 5.29
N TYR A 280 28.77 19.37 4.86
CA TYR A 280 28.25 18.18 5.51
C TYR A 280 29.19 16.99 5.25
N ASP A 281 29.63 16.33 6.32
CA ASP A 281 30.60 15.23 6.31
C ASP A 281 29.87 13.88 6.39
N PRO A 282 29.89 13.00 5.36
CA PRO A 282 28.94 11.88 5.25
C PRO A 282 29.45 10.57 5.87
N VAL A 283 30.12 10.60 7.03
CA VAL A 283 30.68 9.38 7.66
C VAL A 283 30.46 9.31 9.18
N LYS A 284 29.33 9.81 9.69
CA LYS A 284 28.88 9.51 11.06
C LYS A 284 27.36 9.51 11.16
N ASP A 285 26.69 8.48 10.64
CA ASP A 285 25.37 8.03 11.10
C ASP A 285 25.00 6.69 10.45
N ALA A 286 25.87 5.70 10.65
CA ALA A 286 25.60 4.31 10.31
C ALA A 286 25.56 3.45 11.59
N GLU A 287 24.85 3.89 12.64
CA GLU A 287 24.59 3.04 13.81
C GLU A 287 23.46 3.65 14.67
N LYS A 288 22.20 3.35 14.31
CA LYS A 288 21.03 3.15 15.21
C LYS A 288 19.71 3.29 14.45
N THR A 289 19.32 2.24 13.73
CA THR A 289 17.90 1.96 13.44
C THR A 289 17.54 0.60 14.03
N GLY A 290 17.52 0.57 15.38
CA GLY A 290 16.88 -0.49 16.14
C GLY A 290 15.36 -0.29 16.14
N LYS A 291 14.65 -1.30 15.65
CA LYS A 291 13.19 -1.47 15.60
C LYS A 291 12.48 -0.85 16.82
N ARG A 292 11.52 0.06 16.59
CA ARG A 292 10.62 0.59 17.62
C ARG A 292 9.17 0.27 17.24
N TYR A 293 8.62 -0.79 17.85
CA TYR A 293 7.18 -1.06 17.87
C TYR A 293 6.49 -0.05 18.82
N PRO A 294 5.24 0.38 18.54
CA PRO A 294 4.48 1.20 19.48
C PRO A 294 3.92 0.33 20.62
N LYS A 295 4.23 0.71 21.87
CA LYS A 295 3.59 0.18 23.08
C LYS A 295 2.19 0.77 23.20
N PHE A 296 1.15 -0.08 23.15
CA PHE A 296 -0.19 0.25 23.63
C PHE A 296 -0.16 0.39 25.15
N MET A 297 -0.58 1.54 25.68
CA MET A 297 -0.90 1.70 27.10
C MET A 297 -2.36 1.29 27.32
N ALA A 298 -2.54 0.21 28.08
CA ALA A 298 -3.80 -0.18 28.67
C ALA A 298 -4.05 0.66 29.93
N ASN A 299 -5.14 1.43 29.95
CA ASN A 299 -5.68 1.99 31.19
C ASN A 299 -6.86 1.11 31.62
N PHE A 300 -6.61 0.22 32.57
CA PHE A 300 -7.64 -0.40 33.40
C PHE A 300 -8.08 0.61 34.46
N SER A 301 -9.34 1.03 34.43
CA SER A 301 -10.01 1.69 35.56
C SER A 301 -10.95 0.66 36.19
N LEU A 302 -10.63 0.27 37.43
CA LEU A 302 -11.48 -0.53 38.30
C LEU A 302 -12.53 0.37 39.00
N PRO A 303 -13.74 -0.15 39.31
CA PRO A 303 -14.83 0.63 39.88
C PRO A 303 -14.70 0.85 41.39
N PRO A 304 -15.34 1.89 41.96
CA PRO A 304 -15.35 2.09 43.41
C PRO A 304 -16.37 1.17 44.09
N LYS A 305 -15.94 0.55 45.21
CA LYS A 305 -16.80 -0.09 46.20
C LYS A 305 -17.09 0.90 47.33
N LEU A 306 -18.36 1.31 47.45
CA LEU A 306 -19.23 1.39 48.62
C LEU A 306 -20.39 2.34 48.33
#